data_AF-A0A1F9YGX5-F1
#
_entry.id   AF-A0A1F9YGX5-F1
#
_cell.length_a   1.000
_cell.length_b   1.000
_cell.length_c   1.000
_cell.angle_alpha   90.00
_cell.angle_beta   90.00
_cell.angle_gamma   90.00
#
_symmetry.space_group_name_H-M   'P 1'
#
loop_
_entity.id
_entity.type
_entity.pdbx_description
1 polymer ?
#
loop_
_entity_poly.entity_id
_entity_poly.type
_entity_poly.pdbx_seq_one_letter_code
_entity_poly.pdbx_strand_id
1 'polypeptide(L)'
;MRNALLLASLAAAGSASAAGIESLRNFAEQDFLQAPLIVLPSQTPEEPILQAPLKPTPLHSSFTSGAELGRVNLAAQLDRNLSLMNRVFGARALDMGVATDAAFSKFYLTFSDAKTTVLAALGDLNRLRGSGVDARIDARTVYNFRVKANIFNPARGSTLKMSPTAGTAGPAHDMKTGAVLDAAHARAALFSANGKEFWVFYGRQVLPDASGFAEARSFLFVHEAGLSSKAWPLAEAALKPGTPSGVDLGGTRVSLTRTPDGFLIVRAAP
;
A
#
# COMPACT_ATOMS: atom_id res chain seq x y z
N MET A 1 -0.52 -1.52 -1.48
CA MET A 1 0.13 -0.39 -2.14
C MET A 1 -0.41 0.98 -1.53
N ARG A 2 -1.16 1.94 -2.11
CA ARG A 2 -1.34 3.38 -1.65
C ARG A 2 -0.21 4.30 -2.08
N ASN A 3 0.95 3.87 -2.56
CA ASN A 3 1.47 2.63 -3.16
C ASN A 3 2.47 1.93 -2.21
N ALA A 4 2.11 1.90 -0.88
CA ALA A 4 2.36 0.99 0.33
C ALA A 4 1.49 -0.32 0.87
N LEU A 5 0.21 -0.74 1.26
CA LEU A 5 -1.34 -0.50 1.37
C LEU A 5 -2.44 -0.76 0.20
N LEU A 6 -2.86 0.12 -0.77
CA LEU A 6 -3.62 -0.13 -2.08
C LEU A 6 -3.18 -1.15 -3.17
N LEU A 7 -2.02 -1.09 -3.85
CA LEU A 7 -1.49 -2.17 -4.72
C LEU A 7 -1.60 -3.59 -4.11
N ALA A 8 -1.13 -3.85 -2.88
CA ALA A 8 -1.68 -4.87 -1.96
C ALA A 8 -3.23 -5.00 -1.95
N SER A 9 -4.07 -3.97 -1.78
CA SER A 9 -5.53 -4.03 -2.09
C SER A 9 -5.95 -3.97 -3.59
N LEU A 10 -5.04 -4.31 -4.51
CA LEU A 10 -5.26 -4.75 -5.90
C LEU A 10 -4.71 -6.18 -6.10
N ALA A 11 -4.15 -6.75 -5.03
CA ALA A 11 -3.39 -7.99 -4.94
C ALA A 11 -4.02 -9.00 -3.97
N ALA A 12 -4.66 -8.48 -2.92
CA ALA A 12 -5.59 -9.10 -1.99
C ALA A 12 -6.96 -8.38 -2.03
N ALA A 13 -7.18 -7.52 -3.04
CA ALA A 13 -8.49 -7.50 -3.71
C ALA A 13 -8.55 -8.60 -4.80
N GLY A 14 -7.90 -9.73 -4.52
CA GLY A 14 -8.16 -11.03 -5.11
C GLY A 14 -9.32 -11.75 -4.40
N SER A 15 -10.22 -11.03 -3.73
CA SER A 15 -11.44 -11.61 -3.17
C SER A 15 -12.25 -12.24 -4.29
N ALA A 16 -12.16 -13.57 -4.39
CA ALA A 16 -13.14 -14.37 -5.08
C ALA A 16 -14.44 -14.26 -4.28
N SER A 17 -15.47 -13.63 -4.84
CA SER A 17 -16.82 -13.82 -4.33
C SER A 17 -17.18 -15.30 -4.47
N ALA A 18 -17.99 -15.84 -3.56
CA ALA A 18 -18.39 -17.25 -3.62
C ALA A 18 -19.03 -17.61 -4.99
N ALA A 19 -19.79 -16.69 -5.58
CA ALA A 19 -20.36 -16.81 -6.94
C ALA A 19 -19.30 -16.94 -8.07
N GLY A 20 -18.08 -16.42 -7.87
CA GLY A 20 -16.94 -16.65 -8.77
C GLY A 20 -16.29 -18.02 -8.59
N ILE A 21 -16.47 -18.67 -7.44
CA ILE A 21 -16.00 -20.04 -7.19
C ILE A 21 -17.02 -21.04 -7.73
N GLU A 22 -18.33 -20.82 -7.57
CA GLU A 22 -19.37 -21.70 -8.13
C GLU A 22 -19.34 -21.76 -9.67
N SER A 23 -19.08 -20.64 -10.34
CA SER A 23 -18.94 -20.61 -11.81
C SER A 23 -17.68 -21.33 -12.32
N LEU A 24 -16.58 -21.31 -11.57
CA LEU A 24 -15.38 -22.12 -11.87
C LEU A 24 -15.57 -23.60 -11.48
N ARG A 25 -16.32 -23.87 -10.41
CA ARG A 25 -16.69 -25.22 -9.98
C ARG A 25 -17.54 -25.91 -11.05
N ASN A 26 -18.56 -25.25 -11.58
CA ASN A 26 -19.37 -25.75 -12.69
C ASN A 26 -18.58 -25.95 -13.99
N PHE A 27 -17.43 -25.27 -14.16
CA PHE A 27 -16.51 -25.45 -15.29
C PHE A 27 -15.49 -26.58 -15.07
N ALA A 28 -15.23 -26.99 -13.83
CA ALA A 28 -14.30 -28.06 -13.46
C ALA A 28 -15.00 -29.41 -13.17
N GLU A 29 -16.25 -29.38 -12.68
CA GLU A 29 -17.04 -30.58 -12.38
C GLU A 29 -17.51 -31.33 -13.64
N GLN A 30 -17.24 -30.84 -14.85
CA GLN A 30 -17.43 -31.64 -16.08
C GLN A 30 -16.27 -32.60 -16.38
N ASP A 31 -15.04 -32.31 -15.92
CA ASP A 31 -13.84 -33.14 -16.19
C ASP A 31 -13.32 -33.91 -14.96
N PHE A 32 -13.79 -33.62 -13.73
CA PHE A 32 -13.19 -34.14 -12.48
C PHE A 32 -14.10 -35.01 -11.58
N LEU A 33 -15.16 -35.61 -12.15
CA LEU A 33 -16.08 -36.53 -11.44
C LEU A 33 -15.47 -37.91 -11.14
N GLN A 34 -14.44 -38.00 -10.27
CA GLN A 34 -14.06 -39.29 -9.65
C GLN A 34 -13.26 -39.28 -8.34
N ALA A 35 -13.11 -38.14 -7.64
CA ALA A 35 -12.43 -38.10 -6.33
C ALA A 35 -13.36 -37.56 -5.22
N PRO A 36 -13.52 -38.27 -4.07
CA PRO A 36 -14.30 -37.76 -2.95
C PRO A 36 -13.52 -36.67 -2.20
N LEU A 37 -13.70 -35.42 -2.62
CA LEU A 37 -13.14 -34.25 -1.93
C LEU A 37 -13.76 -34.12 -0.53
N ILE A 38 -12.94 -34.29 0.50
CA ILE A 38 -13.29 -33.90 1.87
C ILE A 38 -13.25 -32.37 1.94
N VAL A 39 -14.40 -31.75 1.68
CA VAL A 39 -14.57 -30.28 1.77
C VAL A 39 -14.62 -29.89 3.25
N LEU A 40 -13.45 -29.55 3.80
CA LEU A 40 -13.38 -28.82 5.06
C LEU A 40 -14.05 -27.44 4.88
N PRO A 41 -14.94 -27.01 5.78
CA PRO A 41 -15.61 -25.73 5.66
C PRO A 41 -14.60 -24.58 5.79
N SER A 42 -14.72 -23.57 4.93
CA SER A 42 -13.81 -22.42 4.87
C SER A 42 -13.99 -21.47 6.05
N GLN A 43 -13.39 -21.81 7.18
CA GLN A 43 -12.93 -20.82 8.17
C GLN A 43 -11.64 -20.19 7.62
N THR A 44 -11.38 -18.90 7.68
CA THR A 44 -11.98 -17.81 8.50
C THR A 44 -12.28 -16.57 7.64
N PRO A 45 -12.92 -15.51 8.19
CA PRO A 45 -12.98 -14.22 7.50
C PRO A 45 -11.56 -13.68 7.25
N GLU A 46 -11.26 -13.26 6.02
CA GLU A 46 -10.04 -12.50 5.74
C GLU A 46 -10.15 -11.13 6.43
N GLU A 47 -9.47 -10.99 7.58
CA GLU A 47 -9.15 -9.68 8.15
C GLU A 47 -8.62 -8.73 7.05
N PRO A 48 -9.00 -7.44 7.05
CA PRO A 48 -8.59 -6.50 6.00
C PRO A 48 -7.06 -6.37 5.89
N ILE A 49 -6.61 -5.88 4.74
CA ILE A 49 -5.20 -5.57 4.44
C ILE A 49 -4.75 -4.35 5.25
N LEU A 50 -5.57 -3.29 5.18
CA LEU A 50 -5.47 -2.08 5.98
C LEU A 50 -6.01 -2.38 7.38
N GLN A 51 -5.15 -2.23 8.39
CA GLN A 51 -5.61 -2.25 9.79
C GLN A 51 -6.18 -0.90 10.19
N ALA A 52 -6.97 -0.89 11.27
CA ALA A 52 -7.30 0.35 11.96
C ALA A 52 -6.01 1.11 12.36
N PRO A 53 -6.02 2.45 12.39
CA PRO A 53 -4.86 3.23 12.80
C PRO A 53 -4.31 2.82 14.17
N LEU A 54 -2.98 2.67 14.22
CA LEU A 54 -2.24 2.35 15.44
C LEU A 54 -2.49 3.43 16.49
N LYS A 55 -2.70 2.99 17.72
CA LYS A 55 -2.83 3.84 18.92
C LYS A 55 -1.61 3.55 19.80
N PRO A 56 -0.51 4.32 19.69
CA PRO A 56 0.70 4.05 20.45
C PRO A 56 0.44 4.19 21.96
N THR A 57 0.87 3.21 22.74
CA THR A 57 0.82 3.29 24.21
C THR A 57 2.13 3.88 24.73
N PRO A 58 2.11 4.97 25.51
CA PRO A 58 3.31 5.48 26.16
C PRO A 58 3.92 4.41 27.06
N LEU A 59 5.23 4.19 26.95
CA LEU A 59 5.94 3.22 27.79
C LEU A 59 6.38 3.88 29.09
N HIS A 60 6.33 3.13 30.20
CA HIS A 60 6.68 3.64 31.53
C HIS A 60 8.17 4.03 31.64
N SER A 61 8.50 4.92 32.56
CA SER A 61 9.88 5.39 32.78
C SER A 61 10.87 4.29 33.22
N SER A 62 10.37 3.14 33.68
CA SER A 62 11.14 1.92 33.98
C SER A 62 11.38 1.01 32.77
N PHE A 63 10.96 1.41 31.55
CA PHE A 63 11.11 0.60 30.34
C PHE A 63 12.56 0.55 29.86
N THR A 64 13.24 -0.58 30.13
CA THR A 64 14.51 -0.91 29.46
C THR A 64 14.29 -0.99 27.96
N SER A 65 14.95 -0.13 27.19
CA SER A 65 14.87 -0.17 25.73
C SER A 65 15.47 -1.46 25.18
N GLY A 66 14.67 -2.25 24.47
CA GLY A 66 15.14 -3.42 23.73
C GLY A 66 16.10 -3.08 22.58
N ALA A 67 16.65 -4.11 21.94
CA ALA A 67 17.60 -3.96 20.84
C ALA A 67 17.05 -3.07 19.70
N GLU A 68 17.92 -2.27 19.08
CA GLU A 68 17.57 -1.44 17.93
C GLU A 68 17.43 -2.32 16.68
N LEU A 69 16.20 -2.39 16.14
CA LEU A 69 15.85 -3.22 14.98
C LEU A 69 15.96 -2.45 13.67
N GLY A 70 15.85 -1.12 13.72
CA GLY A 70 15.99 -0.25 12.56
C GLY A 70 15.95 1.24 12.93
N ARG A 71 16.57 2.06 12.09
CA ARG A 71 16.65 3.52 12.23
C ARG A 71 16.30 4.18 10.91
N VAL A 72 15.31 5.06 10.93
CA VAL A 72 14.71 5.69 9.75
C VAL A 72 14.97 7.19 9.80
N ASN A 73 15.84 7.71 8.93
CA ASN A 73 16.00 9.17 8.76
C ASN A 73 14.72 9.72 8.09
N LEU A 74 13.98 10.57 8.82
CA LEU A 74 12.68 11.05 8.38
C LEU A 74 12.78 12.01 7.20
N ALA A 75 13.76 12.93 7.22
CA ALA A 75 13.96 13.88 6.14
C ALA A 75 14.38 13.18 4.83
N ALA A 76 15.22 12.14 4.92
CA ALA A 76 15.67 11.37 3.77
C ALA A 76 14.60 10.41 3.21
N GLN A 77 13.62 9.99 4.01
CA GLN A 77 12.56 9.06 3.59
C GLN A 77 11.25 9.75 3.21
N LEU A 78 11.06 11.02 3.63
CA LEU A 78 9.86 11.81 3.36
C LEU A 78 9.49 11.77 1.88
N ASP A 79 8.28 11.32 1.58
CA ASP A 79 7.70 11.34 0.24
C ASP A 79 8.51 10.57 -0.83
N ARG A 80 9.48 9.69 -0.47
CA ARG A 80 10.15 8.79 -1.44
C ARG A 80 9.17 7.88 -2.18
N ASN A 81 8.00 7.68 -1.59
CA ASN A 81 6.86 7.01 -2.20
C ASN A 81 6.19 7.81 -3.33
N LEU A 82 6.44 9.11 -3.53
CA LEU A 82 5.91 9.89 -4.67
C LEU A 82 6.62 9.58 -6.01
N SER A 83 7.73 8.85 -5.98
CA SER A 83 8.52 8.46 -7.15
C SER A 83 8.84 6.96 -7.13
N LEU A 84 7.82 6.11 -7.30
CA LEU A 84 8.03 4.66 -7.40
C LEU A 84 8.58 4.26 -8.77
N MET A 85 8.06 4.86 -9.85
CA MET A 85 8.43 4.53 -11.22
C MET A 85 8.34 5.76 -12.12
N ASN A 86 9.20 5.88 -13.13
CA ASN A 86 9.02 6.87 -14.19
C ASN A 86 8.30 6.23 -15.40
N ARG A 87 7.30 6.90 -15.98
CA ARG A 87 6.57 6.48 -17.19
C ARG A 87 6.14 7.69 -18.03
N VAL A 88 6.02 7.48 -19.34
CA VAL A 88 5.52 8.52 -20.26
C VAL A 88 3.99 8.52 -20.26
N PHE A 89 3.37 9.60 -19.77
CA PHE A 89 1.94 9.84 -19.87
C PHE A 89 1.71 11.07 -20.74
N GLY A 90 0.88 10.94 -21.78
CA GLY A 90 0.78 11.98 -22.79
C GLY A 90 2.12 12.10 -23.54
N ALA A 91 2.68 13.32 -23.57
CA ALA A 91 4.04 13.60 -24.03
C ALA A 91 5.05 13.84 -22.87
N ARG A 92 4.66 13.62 -21.60
CA ARG A 92 5.49 13.92 -20.42
C ARG A 92 6.02 12.63 -19.79
N ALA A 93 7.33 12.54 -19.57
CA ALA A 93 7.90 11.56 -18.64
C ALA A 93 7.63 12.04 -17.21
N LEU A 94 6.85 11.27 -16.44
CA LEU A 94 6.42 11.61 -15.09
C LEU A 94 6.75 10.47 -14.14
N ASP A 95 7.10 10.83 -12.91
CA ASP A 95 7.16 9.91 -11.80
C ASP A 95 5.74 9.59 -11.34
N MET A 96 5.33 8.33 -11.50
CA MET A 96 4.10 7.82 -10.93
C MET A 96 4.35 7.39 -9.49
N GLY A 97 3.53 7.98 -8.62
CA GLY A 97 3.64 7.88 -7.18
C GLY A 97 2.28 7.85 -6.51
N VAL A 98 2.27 8.29 -5.25
CA VAL A 98 1.34 7.72 -4.28
C VAL A 98 1.00 8.60 -3.08
N ALA A 99 -0.29 8.79 -2.79
CA ALA A 99 -0.70 9.61 -1.64
C ALA A 99 -2.05 9.18 -1.01
N THR A 100 -2.35 9.75 0.17
CA THR A 100 -3.46 9.33 1.04
C THR A 100 -3.91 10.45 1.97
N ASP A 101 -5.17 10.43 2.38
CA ASP A 101 -5.72 11.30 3.44
C ASP A 101 -5.27 10.88 4.86
N ALA A 102 -5.47 11.80 5.82
CA ALA A 102 -5.15 11.60 7.23
C ALA A 102 -5.91 10.45 7.92
N ALA A 103 -7.17 10.20 7.53
CA ALA A 103 -8.00 9.14 8.10
C ALA A 103 -7.66 7.74 7.54
N PHE A 104 -6.73 7.66 6.59
CA PHE A 104 -6.41 6.45 5.84
C PHE A 104 -7.65 5.84 5.16
N SER A 105 -8.53 6.66 4.59
CA SER A 105 -9.74 6.25 3.87
C SER A 105 -9.65 6.42 2.34
N LYS A 106 -9.02 7.49 1.85
CA LYS A 106 -8.91 7.86 0.44
C LYS A 106 -7.52 7.58 -0.11
N PHE A 107 -7.46 7.39 -1.42
CA PHE A 107 -6.30 6.87 -2.12
C PHE A 107 -6.05 7.67 -3.39
N TYR A 108 -4.79 8.01 -3.67
CA TYR A 108 -4.42 8.83 -4.82
C TYR A 108 -3.23 8.22 -5.56
N LEU A 109 -3.29 8.23 -6.88
CA LEU A 109 -2.06 8.25 -7.69
C LEU A 109 -1.50 9.66 -7.62
N THR A 110 -0.18 9.76 -7.60
CA THR A 110 0.50 11.02 -7.89
C THR A 110 1.20 10.94 -9.23
N PHE A 111 1.20 12.05 -9.96
CA PHE A 111 1.99 12.21 -11.18
C PHE A 111 2.87 13.43 -10.99
N SER A 112 4.17 13.21 -10.88
CA SER A 112 5.14 14.20 -10.44
C SER A 112 6.21 14.47 -11.49
N ASP A 113 6.65 15.72 -11.56
CA ASP A 113 7.91 16.13 -12.16
C ASP A 113 8.60 17.17 -11.26
N ALA A 114 9.73 17.73 -11.71
CA ALA A 114 10.49 18.73 -10.95
C ALA A 114 9.76 20.07 -10.69
N LYS A 115 8.52 20.24 -11.17
CA LYS A 115 7.73 21.49 -11.04
C LYS A 115 6.34 21.26 -10.47
N THR A 116 5.76 20.07 -10.63
CA THR A 116 4.36 19.80 -10.36
C THR A 116 4.15 18.41 -9.75
N THR A 117 3.12 18.28 -8.92
CA THR A 117 2.57 16.98 -8.52
C THR A 117 1.05 17.05 -8.61
N VAL A 118 0.45 16.14 -9.38
CA VAL A 118 -0.99 16.04 -9.58
C VAL A 118 -1.55 14.86 -8.80
N LEU A 119 -2.61 15.08 -8.01
CA LEU A 119 -3.27 14.05 -7.20
C LEU A 119 -4.53 13.55 -7.91
N ALA A 120 -4.52 12.30 -8.38
CA ALA A 120 -5.69 11.68 -8.99
C ALA A 120 -6.32 10.67 -8.03
N ALA A 121 -7.54 10.96 -7.57
CA ALA A 121 -8.28 10.09 -6.66
C ALA A 121 -8.62 8.75 -7.32
N LEU A 122 -8.26 7.64 -6.67
CA LEU A 122 -8.47 6.28 -7.16
C LEU A 122 -9.88 5.73 -6.91
N GLY A 123 -10.72 6.47 -6.18
CA GLY A 123 -12.13 6.11 -5.95
C GLY A 123 -12.30 4.74 -5.28
N ASP A 124 -13.28 3.98 -5.76
CA ASP A 124 -13.56 2.62 -5.31
C ASP A 124 -12.62 1.60 -5.98
N LEU A 125 -12.00 0.75 -5.15
CA LEU A 125 -11.16 -0.38 -5.56
C LEU A 125 -11.88 -1.36 -6.49
N ASN A 126 -13.20 -1.52 -6.36
CA ASN A 126 -13.97 -2.38 -7.25
C ASN A 126 -13.98 -1.84 -8.69
N ARG A 127 -13.96 -0.52 -8.87
CA ARG A 127 -13.81 0.08 -10.21
C ARG A 127 -12.47 -0.27 -10.84
N LEU A 128 -11.37 -0.23 -10.08
CA LEU A 128 -10.04 -0.62 -10.57
C LEU A 128 -10.01 -2.07 -11.07
N ARG A 129 -10.77 -2.99 -10.47
CA ARG A 129 -10.95 -4.37 -10.99
C ARG A 129 -11.89 -4.42 -12.20
N GLY A 130 -12.99 -3.68 -12.13
CA GLY A 130 -14.07 -3.60 -13.11
C GLY A 130 -13.71 -2.80 -14.38
N SER A 131 -14.27 -1.60 -14.53
CA SER A 131 -14.13 -0.72 -15.71
C SER A 131 -12.88 0.18 -15.70
N GLY A 132 -12.09 0.14 -14.63
CA GLY A 132 -10.99 1.06 -14.37
C GLY A 132 -11.43 2.40 -13.77
N VAL A 133 -10.45 3.25 -13.51
CA VAL A 133 -10.61 4.60 -12.96
C VAL A 133 -9.80 5.57 -13.80
N ASP A 134 -10.44 6.63 -14.28
CA ASP A 134 -9.83 7.62 -15.15
C ASP A 134 -9.12 8.70 -14.31
N ALA A 135 -7.79 8.63 -14.28
CA ALA A 135 -6.95 9.63 -13.67
C ALA A 135 -6.65 10.75 -14.68
N ARG A 136 -7.10 11.97 -14.37
CA ARG A 136 -6.73 13.18 -15.11
C ARG A 136 -5.39 13.70 -14.59
N ILE A 137 -4.43 13.84 -15.51
CA ILE A 137 -3.08 14.35 -15.23
C ILE A 137 -2.99 15.83 -15.60
N ASP A 138 -3.65 16.25 -16.69
CA ASP A 138 -3.80 17.65 -17.07
C ASP A 138 -5.06 17.85 -17.94
N ALA A 139 -5.25 19.02 -18.54
CA ALA A 139 -6.42 19.34 -19.37
C ALA A 139 -6.55 18.50 -20.66
N ARG A 140 -5.49 17.82 -21.11
CA ARG A 140 -5.44 16.98 -22.32
C ARG A 140 -5.03 15.54 -22.06
N THR A 141 -4.38 15.27 -20.93
CA THR A 141 -3.86 13.95 -20.57
C THR A 141 -4.76 13.27 -19.52
N VAL A 142 -5.52 12.26 -19.94
CA VAL A 142 -6.33 11.39 -19.06
C VAL A 142 -6.05 9.92 -19.37
N TYR A 143 -5.82 9.12 -18.33
CA TYR A 143 -5.50 7.69 -18.43
C TYR A 143 -6.44 6.85 -17.57
N ASN A 144 -6.94 5.74 -18.13
CA ASN A 144 -7.70 4.72 -17.41
C ASN A 144 -6.74 3.74 -16.75
N PHE A 145 -6.85 3.59 -15.42
CA PHE A 145 -6.10 2.65 -14.61
C PHE A 145 -6.98 1.46 -14.24
N ARG A 146 -6.57 0.25 -14.59
CA ARG A 146 -7.34 -0.99 -14.37
C ARG A 146 -6.42 -2.14 -14.00
N VAL A 147 -6.80 -3.00 -13.06
CA VAL A 147 -6.08 -4.24 -12.73
C VAL A 147 -6.80 -5.46 -13.28
N LYS A 148 -6.11 -6.19 -14.16
CA LYS A 148 -6.44 -7.56 -14.51
C LYS A 148 -5.83 -8.48 -13.44
N ALA A 149 -6.68 -9.01 -12.56
CA ALA A 149 -6.27 -9.95 -11.51
C ALA A 149 -5.72 -11.27 -12.10
N ASN A 150 -4.84 -11.92 -11.35
CA ASN A 150 -4.37 -13.28 -11.61
C ASN A 150 -4.81 -14.17 -10.42
N ILE A 151 -5.57 -15.24 -10.65
CA ILE A 151 -6.13 -16.05 -9.56
C ILE A 151 -5.09 -16.89 -8.80
N PHE A 152 -4.00 -17.29 -9.43
CA PHE A 152 -2.97 -18.15 -8.84
C PHE A 152 -1.88 -17.38 -8.08
N ASN A 153 -1.67 -16.13 -8.48
CA ASN A 153 -0.78 -15.20 -7.79
C ASN A 153 -1.39 -13.79 -7.88
N PRO A 154 -2.44 -13.50 -7.09
CA PRO A 154 -3.11 -12.22 -7.17
C PRO A 154 -2.19 -11.11 -6.65
N ALA A 155 -1.32 -11.43 -5.69
CA ALA A 155 -0.34 -10.53 -5.11
C ALA A 155 0.62 -9.91 -6.14
N ARG A 156 1.39 -10.75 -6.81
CA ARG A 156 2.55 -10.34 -7.63
C ARG A 156 2.32 -10.58 -9.13
N GLY A 157 1.44 -11.52 -9.49
CA GLY A 157 1.17 -11.94 -10.87
C GLY A 157 0.05 -11.20 -11.60
N SER A 158 -0.76 -10.41 -10.88
CA SER A 158 -1.78 -9.50 -11.44
C SER A 158 -1.13 -8.42 -12.31
N THR A 159 -1.93 -7.74 -13.15
CA THR A 159 -1.42 -6.77 -14.13
C THR A 159 -2.17 -5.45 -14.04
N LEU A 160 -1.47 -4.37 -13.68
CA LEU A 160 -1.93 -2.99 -13.79
C LEU A 160 -1.79 -2.54 -15.25
N LYS A 161 -2.93 -2.24 -15.88
CA LYS A 161 -3.06 -1.63 -17.20
C LYS A 161 -3.28 -0.13 -17.01
N MET A 162 -2.64 0.66 -17.87
CA MET A 162 -2.66 2.12 -17.87
C MET A 162 -2.82 2.58 -19.32
N SER A 163 -4.06 2.78 -19.75
CA SER A 163 -4.40 3.11 -21.14
C SER A 163 -4.76 4.59 -21.27
N PRO A 164 -4.31 5.31 -22.30
CA PRO A 164 -4.86 6.62 -22.61
C PRO A 164 -6.37 6.51 -22.92
N THR A 165 -7.18 7.44 -22.42
CA THR A 165 -8.60 7.52 -22.80
C THR A 165 -8.75 8.09 -24.22
N ALA A 166 -9.96 8.00 -24.79
CA ALA A 166 -10.29 8.75 -26.00
C ALA A 166 -9.95 10.24 -25.83
N GLY A 167 -9.34 10.84 -26.87
CA GLY A 167 -8.80 12.22 -26.83
C GLY A 167 -7.39 12.37 -26.27
N THR A 168 -6.90 11.41 -25.47
CA THR A 168 -5.51 11.41 -24.97
C THR A 168 -4.58 10.74 -25.98
N ALA A 169 -3.60 11.47 -26.50
CA ALA A 169 -2.49 10.88 -27.26
C ALA A 169 -1.37 10.43 -26.31
N GLY A 170 -0.84 9.22 -26.47
CA GLY A 170 0.28 8.70 -25.67
C GLY A 170 0.39 7.18 -25.71
N PRO A 171 1.47 6.59 -25.15
CA PRO A 171 1.62 5.14 -25.05
C PRO A 171 0.69 4.55 -23.97
N ALA A 172 0.23 3.32 -24.17
CA ALA A 172 -0.37 2.50 -23.12
C ALA A 172 0.71 1.68 -22.40
N HIS A 173 0.52 1.38 -21.11
CA HIS A 173 1.46 0.60 -20.31
C HIS A 173 0.77 -0.57 -19.60
N ASP A 174 1.40 -1.74 -19.64
CA ASP A 174 1.06 -2.89 -18.79
C ASP A 174 2.20 -3.13 -17.80
N MET A 175 1.88 -3.44 -16.54
CA MET A 175 2.88 -3.74 -15.52
C MET A 175 2.40 -4.82 -14.54
N LYS A 176 3.28 -5.75 -14.17
CA LYS A 176 2.98 -6.71 -13.11
C LYS A 176 2.91 -6.02 -11.75
N THR A 177 1.95 -6.42 -10.93
CA THR A 177 1.81 -5.85 -9.57
C THR A 177 3.07 -6.07 -8.76
N GLY A 178 3.71 -7.25 -8.87
CA GLY A 178 5.00 -7.57 -8.24
C GLY A 178 6.07 -6.51 -8.48
N ALA A 179 6.28 -6.09 -9.74
CA ALA A 179 7.28 -5.08 -10.09
C ALA A 179 7.04 -3.71 -9.43
N VAL A 180 5.81 -3.41 -9.00
CA VAL A 180 5.51 -2.19 -8.21
C VAL A 180 5.62 -2.42 -6.71
N LEU A 181 5.43 -3.66 -6.23
CA LEU A 181 5.79 -4.04 -4.85
C LEU A 181 7.30 -3.93 -4.66
N ASP A 182 8.09 -4.40 -5.63
CA ASP A 182 9.55 -4.29 -5.67
C ASP A 182 10.01 -2.82 -5.70
N ALA A 183 9.36 -2.00 -6.54
CA ALA A 183 9.59 -0.56 -6.58
C ALA A 183 9.21 0.15 -5.27
N ALA A 184 8.21 -0.33 -4.53
CA ALA A 184 7.84 0.17 -3.21
C ALA A 184 8.84 -0.27 -2.13
N HIS A 185 9.26 -1.54 -2.13
CA HIS A 185 10.27 -2.10 -1.21
C HIS A 185 11.58 -1.31 -1.27
N ALA A 186 12.11 -1.07 -2.48
CA ALA A 186 13.31 -0.26 -2.71
C ALA A 186 13.20 1.23 -2.28
N ARG A 187 11.97 1.69 -1.97
CA ARG A 187 11.66 3.05 -1.51
C ARG A 187 11.28 3.14 -0.03
N ALA A 188 11.19 2.01 0.67
CA ALA A 188 10.96 1.96 2.11
C ALA A 188 12.25 2.18 2.92
N ALA A 189 12.11 2.23 4.25
CA ALA A 189 13.12 1.72 5.18
C ALA A 189 12.67 0.33 5.68
N LEU A 190 13.61 -0.56 5.99
CA LEU A 190 13.33 -1.93 6.41
C LEU A 190 13.76 -2.16 7.87
N PHE A 191 13.04 -3.02 8.58
CA PHE A 191 13.50 -3.65 9.83
C PHE A 191 12.92 -5.06 9.95
N SER A 192 13.51 -5.89 10.81
CA SER A 192 13.03 -7.25 11.08
C SER A 192 12.65 -7.42 12.55
N ALA A 193 11.50 -8.05 12.82
CA ALA A 193 11.01 -8.36 14.15
C ALA A 193 10.30 -9.72 14.16
N ASN A 194 10.59 -10.57 15.14
CA ASN A 194 9.99 -11.91 15.31
C ASN A 194 9.98 -12.76 14.01
N GLY A 195 11.09 -12.73 13.26
CA GLY A 195 11.24 -13.47 11.99
C GLY A 195 10.52 -12.86 10.77
N LYS A 196 9.85 -11.72 10.93
CA LYS A 196 9.14 -10.99 9.86
C LYS A 196 9.90 -9.74 9.44
N GLU A 197 10.02 -9.48 8.14
CA GLU A 197 10.43 -8.17 7.61
C GLU A 197 9.23 -7.20 7.61
N PHE A 198 9.48 -5.95 7.98
CA PHE A 198 8.53 -4.84 7.92
C PHE A 198 9.10 -3.68 7.11
N TRP A 199 8.27 -3.12 6.23
CA TRP A 199 8.60 -1.96 5.41
C TRP A 199 7.96 -0.71 6.00
N VAL A 200 8.74 0.35 6.15
CA VAL A 200 8.31 1.64 6.70
C VAL A 200 8.31 2.68 5.59
N PHE A 201 7.14 3.23 5.32
CA PHE A 201 6.95 4.41 4.47
C PHE A 201 6.64 5.62 5.35
N TYR A 202 7.08 6.81 4.93
CA TYR A 202 6.85 8.07 5.64
C TYR A 202 6.57 9.19 4.63
N GLY A 203 5.42 9.85 4.76
CA GLY A 203 4.98 10.84 3.78
C GLY A 203 3.96 11.83 4.33
N ARG A 204 3.76 12.93 3.60
CA ARG A 204 2.70 13.91 3.85
C ARG A 204 1.32 13.34 3.53
N GLN A 205 0.33 13.83 4.25
CA GLN A 205 -1.08 13.52 4.03
C GLN A 205 -1.65 14.45 2.95
N VAL A 206 -2.67 13.97 2.24
CA VAL A 206 -3.44 14.75 1.25
C VAL A 206 -4.50 15.57 1.97
N LEU A 207 -4.68 16.82 1.53
CA LEU A 207 -5.72 17.72 2.04
C LEU A 207 -7.13 17.13 1.77
N PRO A 208 -8.14 17.42 2.61
CA PRO A 208 -9.47 16.79 2.50
C PRO A 208 -10.20 17.01 1.16
N ASP A 209 -9.87 18.12 0.48
CA ASP A 209 -10.32 18.56 -0.84
C ASP A 209 -9.49 18.01 -2.02
N ALA A 210 -8.37 17.34 -1.72
CA ALA A 210 -7.34 16.88 -2.65
C ALA A 210 -6.61 17.97 -3.46
N SER A 211 -6.60 19.24 -3.00
CA SER A 211 -5.87 20.33 -3.69
C SER A 211 -4.35 20.21 -3.59
N GLY A 212 -3.84 19.46 -2.61
CA GLY A 212 -2.41 19.25 -2.39
C GLY A 212 -2.10 18.43 -1.13
N PHE A 213 -0.91 18.64 -0.59
CA PHE A 213 -0.43 17.98 0.63
C PHE A 213 -0.55 18.91 1.85
N ALA A 214 -0.87 18.32 3.00
CA ALA A 214 -0.81 18.95 4.31
C ALA A 214 0.60 18.83 4.91
N GLU A 215 0.91 19.70 5.88
CA GLU A 215 2.10 19.53 6.74
C GLU A 215 1.98 18.33 7.70
N ALA A 216 0.77 17.80 7.89
CA ALA A 216 0.55 16.58 8.65
C ALA A 216 1.10 15.36 7.91
N ARG A 217 1.82 14.49 8.63
CA ARG A 217 2.55 13.34 8.09
C ARG A 217 2.16 12.05 8.79
N SER A 218 2.42 10.94 8.13
CA SER A 218 2.15 9.60 8.67
C SER A 218 3.18 8.58 8.25
N PHE A 219 3.42 7.65 9.16
CA PHE A 219 4.05 6.37 8.90
C PHE A 219 3.04 5.37 8.37
N LEU A 220 3.55 4.41 7.62
CA LEU A 220 2.84 3.19 7.31
C LEU A 220 3.82 2.02 7.39
N PHE A 221 3.51 1.10 8.30
CA PHE A 221 4.21 -0.17 8.46
C PHE A 221 3.53 -1.21 7.59
N VAL A 222 4.29 -2.03 6.87
CA VAL A 222 3.79 -3.01 5.91
C VAL A 222 4.52 -4.33 6.09
N HIS A 223 3.81 -5.45 5.96
CA HIS A 223 4.37 -6.80 5.93
C HIS A 223 3.76 -7.58 4.75
N GLU A 224 4.60 -8.11 3.85
CA GLU A 224 4.20 -9.02 2.77
C GLU A 224 4.52 -10.47 3.19
N ALA A 225 3.53 -11.35 3.08
CA ALA A 225 3.62 -12.77 3.43
C ALA A 225 3.07 -13.62 2.27
N GLY A 226 3.66 -13.45 1.09
CA GLY A 226 3.30 -14.17 -0.14
C GLY A 226 1.90 -13.82 -0.65
N LEU A 227 0.90 -14.63 -0.28
CA LEU A 227 -0.50 -14.38 -0.63
C LEU A 227 -1.18 -13.36 0.30
N SER A 228 -0.69 -13.22 1.53
CA SER A 228 -1.21 -12.24 2.50
C SER A 228 -0.36 -10.97 2.52
N SER A 229 -0.99 -9.85 2.87
CA SER A 229 -0.30 -8.57 3.11
C SER A 229 -1.06 -7.78 4.16
N LYS A 230 -0.32 -7.18 5.10
CA LYS A 230 -0.88 -6.40 6.21
C LYS A 230 -0.20 -5.04 6.28
N ALA A 231 -0.97 -4.00 6.59
CA ALA A 231 -0.46 -2.64 6.66
C ALA A 231 -1.13 -1.86 7.81
N TRP A 232 -0.29 -1.29 8.69
CA TRP A 232 -0.69 -0.59 9.92
C TRP A 232 -0.32 0.89 9.83
N PRO A 233 -1.29 1.82 9.77
CA PRO A 233 -1.00 3.24 9.63
C PRO A 233 -0.85 3.95 10.98
N LEU A 234 -0.01 4.98 11.01
CA LEU A 234 0.27 5.77 12.21
C LEU A 234 0.51 7.25 11.86
N ALA A 235 -0.27 8.17 12.40
CA ALA A 235 0.01 9.60 12.28
C ALA A 235 1.29 9.96 13.05
N GLU A 236 2.17 10.78 12.47
CA GLU A 236 3.42 11.20 13.15
C GLU A 236 3.13 11.96 14.46
N ALA A 237 2.04 12.73 14.48
CA ALA A 237 1.58 13.48 15.64
C ALA A 237 1.23 12.58 16.86
N ALA A 238 0.96 11.29 16.65
CA ALA A 238 0.74 10.33 17.75
C ALA A 238 2.04 9.85 18.42
N LEU A 239 3.22 10.21 17.89
CA LEU A 239 4.53 9.96 18.51
C LEU A 239 5.11 11.25 19.07
N LYS A 240 5.07 11.41 20.39
CA LYS A 240 5.72 12.53 21.11
C LYS A 240 7.26 12.44 20.96
N PRO A 241 7.96 13.53 20.58
CA PRO A 241 9.42 13.51 20.46
C PRO A 241 10.12 13.05 21.75
N GLY A 242 11.20 12.27 21.59
CA GLY A 242 12.01 11.72 22.67
C GLY A 242 11.32 10.67 23.55
N THR A 243 10.03 10.39 23.33
CA THR A 243 9.24 9.48 24.17
C THR A 243 9.06 8.13 23.46
N PRO A 244 9.43 6.99 24.07
CA PRO A 244 9.18 5.68 23.49
C PRO A 244 7.71 5.26 23.68
N SER A 245 7.09 4.76 22.61
CA SER A 245 5.71 4.26 22.62
C SER A 245 5.61 2.88 22.00
N GLY A 246 4.87 1.96 22.63
CA GLY A 246 4.61 0.63 22.11
C GLY A 246 3.55 0.64 21.01
N VAL A 247 3.72 -0.21 20.00
CA VAL A 247 2.70 -0.54 18.99
C VAL A 247 2.70 -2.05 18.72
N ASP A 248 1.57 -2.56 18.21
CA ASP A 248 1.42 -3.98 17.83
C ASP A 248 1.18 -4.10 16.32
N LEU A 249 2.10 -4.78 15.63
CA LEU A 249 2.06 -5.06 14.20
C LEU A 249 1.61 -6.51 13.94
N GLY A 250 0.39 -6.83 14.37
CA GLY A 250 -0.23 -8.15 14.17
C GLY A 250 0.46 -9.26 14.96
N GLY A 251 0.42 -9.16 16.29
CA GLY A 251 1.14 -10.02 17.22
C GLY A 251 2.63 -9.71 17.30
N THR A 252 3.09 -8.63 16.66
CA THR A 252 4.51 -8.26 16.58
C THR A 252 4.71 -6.92 17.27
N ARG A 253 5.04 -6.97 18.57
CA ARG A 253 5.18 -5.77 19.40
C ARG A 253 6.56 -5.13 19.20
N VAL A 254 6.56 -3.82 18.98
CA VAL A 254 7.77 -3.01 18.86
C VAL A 254 7.62 -1.69 19.61
N SER A 255 8.73 -1.13 20.07
CA SER A 255 8.80 0.22 20.61
C SER A 255 9.25 1.19 19.51
N LEU A 256 8.49 2.26 19.34
CA LEU A 256 8.78 3.36 18.41
C LEU A 256 9.22 4.59 19.19
N THR A 257 10.34 5.21 18.79
CA THR A 257 10.77 6.50 19.32
C THR A 257 11.00 7.47 18.17
N ARG A 258 10.18 8.53 18.07
CA ARG A 258 10.51 9.68 17.22
C ARG A 258 11.49 10.57 17.97
N THR A 259 12.66 10.83 17.39
CA THR A 259 13.73 11.59 18.04
C THR A 259 13.71 13.07 17.62
N PRO A 260 14.25 14.00 18.45
CA PRO A 260 14.29 15.43 18.10
C PRO A 260 15.16 15.74 16.87
N ASP A 261 16.20 14.94 16.63
CA ASP A 261 17.12 15.00 15.49
C ASP A 261 16.57 14.39 14.18
N GLY A 262 15.27 14.05 14.14
CA GLY A 262 14.58 13.70 12.91
C GLY A 262 14.72 12.24 12.47
N PHE A 263 14.88 11.30 13.42
CA PHE A 263 14.80 9.87 13.14
C PHE A 263 13.55 9.24 13.80
N LEU A 264 13.00 8.21 13.15
CA LEU A 264 12.21 7.19 13.85
C LEU A 264 13.14 6.01 14.15
N ILE A 265 13.26 5.65 15.42
CA ILE A 265 13.96 4.43 15.84
C ILE A 265 12.92 3.36 16.19
N VAL A 266 13.13 2.15 15.68
CA VAL A 266 12.34 0.96 15.97
C VAL A 266 13.17 0.04 16.86
N ARG A 267 12.60 -0.41 17.97
CA ARG A 267 13.22 -1.33 18.94
C ARG A 267 12.34 -2.53 19.22
N ALA A 268 12.95 -3.64 19.60
CA ALA A 268 12.20 -4.76 20.15
C ALA A 268 11.39 -4.31 21.38
N ALA A 269 10.14 -4.79 21.48
CA ALA A 269 9.50 -4.85 22.78
C ALA A 269 10.08 -6.03 23.57
N PRO A 270 10.22 -5.92 24.91
CA PRO A 270 10.44 -7.07 25.78
C PRO A 270 9.20 -7.98 25.87
#